data_AF-A0A9W8JFU6-F1
#
_entry.id   AF-A0A9W8JFU6-F1
#
_cell.length_a   1.000
_cell.length_b   1.000
_cell.length_c   1.000
_cell.angle_alpha   90.00
_cell.angle_beta   90.00
_cell.angle_gamma   90.00
#
_symmetry.space_group_name_H-M   'P 1'
#
loop_
_entity.id
_entity.type
_entity.pdbx_description
1 polymer ?
#
loop_
_entity_poly.entity_id
_entity_poly.type
_entity_poly.pdbx_seq_one_letter_code
_entity_poly.pdbx_strand_id
1 'polypeptide(L)'
;MASAIPQTEPFIREAVQANPALLMQDEGGVSLQVRMQCLVYAPFRAVVQGKKRVRASTRGPCLMVLDGLDECENKNEVQELIDGMLSFFNENPLIPLRVFVTSRVEEHIQSHLNVPAVNMDNLADHCSDDDIATFLHILFEDGYRRNPVVRAYVQQHGEWPTQSDRRKLIKHIGGSFIFASAVFKFIMTTNAGANDPPTPMDRLPLALKMNPGLDGLYTQTLSRSKHLPHFTNIISTIALLVAPLSTSGIAELLGIHTYEVVNVLLNLQAIIQVPGTDSIPVTFCHTSLRDFLITQSRSGGFFAHPSHHVRLFLHCLECQLKHLQRQPGLFILSGDRTPAVAHYALRYSYHHLNHGHSYFKLSEFNSAIHLCREGLALQPGTPELMEDLALVVRRRAHNTRSLVDWDEAISLSRAALEL
;
A
#
# COMPACT_ATOMS: atom_id res chain seq x y z
N MET A 1 8.94 -33.87 -0.63
CA MET A 1 9.97 -34.12 -1.66
C MET A 1 9.85 -35.50 -2.31
N ALA A 2 10.03 -36.61 -1.58
CA ALA A 2 9.98 -37.97 -2.13
C ALA A 2 8.72 -38.30 -2.96
N SER A 3 7.56 -37.74 -2.60
CA SER A 3 6.32 -37.91 -3.40
C SER A 3 6.44 -37.33 -4.82
N ALA A 4 7.04 -36.14 -4.96
CA ALA A 4 7.23 -35.48 -6.24
C ALA A 4 8.45 -36.03 -7.01
N ILE A 5 9.51 -36.42 -6.29
CA ILE A 5 10.75 -36.98 -6.85
C ILE A 5 11.13 -38.23 -6.08
N PRO A 6 10.57 -39.40 -6.43
CA PRO A 6 10.80 -40.66 -5.72
C PRO A 6 12.26 -41.04 -5.54
N GLN A 7 13.13 -40.62 -6.47
CA GLN A 7 14.57 -40.90 -6.42
C GLN A 7 15.28 -40.24 -5.22
N THR A 8 14.67 -39.24 -4.60
CA THR A 8 15.20 -38.61 -3.38
C THR A 8 14.96 -39.44 -2.12
N GLU A 9 14.04 -40.40 -2.15
CA GLU A 9 13.61 -41.17 -0.97
C GLU A 9 14.74 -41.91 -0.25
N PRO A 10 15.68 -42.60 -0.93
CA PRO A 10 16.79 -43.27 -0.25
C PRO A 10 17.69 -42.29 0.52
N PHE A 11 18.00 -41.14 -0.07
CA PHE A 11 18.84 -40.10 0.55
C PHE A 11 18.14 -39.44 1.74
N ILE A 12 16.83 -39.20 1.64
CA ILE A 12 16.03 -38.66 2.74
C ILE A 12 15.97 -39.67 3.90
N ARG A 13 15.76 -40.96 3.60
CA ARG A 13 15.73 -42.03 4.59
C ARG A 13 17.05 -42.15 5.32
N GLU A 14 18.17 -42.11 4.59
CA GLU A 14 19.51 -42.11 5.15
C GLU A 14 19.76 -40.92 6.08
N ALA A 15 19.40 -39.70 5.65
CA ALA A 15 19.54 -38.50 6.46
C ALA A 15 18.77 -38.59 7.79
N VAL A 16 17.53 -39.07 7.75
CA VAL A 16 16.69 -39.28 8.95
C VAL A 16 17.23 -40.38 9.85
N GLN A 17 17.76 -41.48 9.29
CA GLN A 17 18.38 -42.54 10.08
C GLN A 17 19.64 -42.06 10.79
N ALA A 18 20.44 -41.23 10.14
CA ALA A 18 21.65 -40.65 10.70
C ALA A 18 21.35 -39.59 11.77
N ASN A 19 20.28 -38.80 11.60
CA ASN A 19 19.83 -37.82 12.57
C ASN A 19 18.30 -37.82 12.73
N PRO A 20 17.76 -38.63 13.67
CA PRO A 20 16.32 -38.68 13.91
C PRO A 20 15.71 -37.36 14.37
N ALA A 21 16.52 -36.44 14.93
CA ALA A 21 16.04 -35.12 15.36
C ALA A 21 15.57 -34.24 14.18
N LEU A 22 15.88 -34.60 12.93
CA LEU A 22 15.35 -33.93 11.73
C LEU A 22 13.82 -34.02 11.63
N LEU A 23 13.18 -34.98 12.30
CA LEU A 23 11.72 -35.18 12.30
C LEU A 23 11.03 -34.59 13.54
N MET A 24 11.78 -34.18 14.56
CA MET A 24 11.20 -33.65 15.79
C MET A 24 10.94 -32.15 15.64
N GLN A 25 9.73 -31.71 15.98
CA GLN A 25 9.44 -30.28 16.12
C GLN A 25 9.98 -29.81 17.48
N ASP A 26 10.80 -28.75 17.47
CA ASP A 26 11.23 -27.90 18.59
C ASP A 26 12.02 -28.47 19.78
N GLU A 27 12.21 -29.79 19.95
CA GLU A 27 13.01 -30.32 21.08
C GLU A 27 14.47 -30.67 20.74
N GLY A 28 14.86 -30.64 19.46
CA GLY A 28 16.14 -31.21 18.99
C GLY A 28 17.26 -30.22 18.64
N GLY A 29 17.06 -28.90 18.75
CA GLY A 29 18.08 -27.90 18.41
C GLY A 29 18.51 -27.85 16.94
N VAL A 30 17.82 -28.54 16.03
CA VAL A 30 18.13 -28.56 14.59
C VAL A 30 17.39 -27.42 13.91
N SER A 31 18.13 -26.47 13.34
CA SER A 31 17.56 -25.31 12.63
C SER A 31 16.82 -25.70 11.36
N LEU A 32 15.89 -24.83 10.94
CA LEU A 32 15.12 -24.99 9.70
C LEU A 32 16.03 -25.08 8.47
N GLN A 33 17.12 -24.30 8.46
CA GLN A 33 18.17 -24.37 7.45
C GLN A 33 18.76 -25.79 7.33
N VAL A 34 19.12 -26.42 8.45
CA VAL A 34 19.69 -27.78 8.45
C VAL A 34 18.66 -28.80 7.97
N ARG A 35 17.40 -28.67 8.37
CA ARG A 35 16.32 -29.55 7.88
C ARG A 35 16.16 -29.43 6.37
N MET A 36 16.11 -28.21 5.82
CA MET A 36 16.05 -28.00 4.37
C MET A 36 17.25 -28.58 3.64
N GLN A 37 18.45 -28.38 4.19
CA GLN A 37 19.66 -28.92 3.59
C GLN A 37 19.63 -30.45 3.53
N CYS A 38 19.28 -31.11 4.63
CA CYS A 38 19.31 -32.56 4.74
C CYS A 38 18.14 -33.26 4.04
N LEU A 39 16.95 -32.65 4.03
CA LEU A 39 15.72 -33.29 3.56
C LEU A 39 15.29 -32.86 2.15
N VAL A 40 15.83 -31.75 1.64
CA VAL A 40 15.44 -31.19 0.33
C VAL A 40 16.65 -31.00 -0.57
N TYR A 41 17.58 -30.14 -0.19
CA TYR A 41 18.66 -29.69 -1.06
C TYR A 41 19.70 -30.77 -1.36
N ALA A 42 20.24 -31.44 -0.33
CA ALA A 42 21.23 -32.50 -0.50
C ALA A 42 20.64 -33.73 -1.24
N PRO A 43 19.44 -34.23 -0.90
CA PRO A 43 18.80 -35.30 -1.67
C PRO A 43 18.58 -34.95 -3.14
N PHE A 44 18.09 -33.73 -3.43
CA PHE A 44 17.90 -33.29 -4.82
C PHE A 44 19.22 -33.23 -5.58
N ARG A 45 20.25 -32.63 -4.97
CA ARG A 45 21.59 -32.55 -5.55
C ARG A 45 22.17 -33.94 -5.84
N ALA A 46 22.03 -34.88 -4.91
CA ALA A 46 22.51 -36.26 -5.07
C ALA A 46 21.84 -36.96 -6.26
N VAL A 47 20.52 -36.81 -6.41
CA VAL A 47 19.78 -37.33 -7.57
C VAL A 47 20.27 -36.70 -8.87
N VAL A 48 20.48 -35.38 -8.92
CA VAL A 48 20.95 -34.68 -10.13
C VAL A 48 22.38 -35.08 -10.51
N GLN A 49 23.25 -35.33 -9.53
CA GLN A 49 24.66 -35.69 -9.74
C GLN A 49 24.89 -37.17 -10.07
N GLY A 50 24.03 -38.08 -9.59
CA GLY A 50 24.13 -39.55 -9.77
C GLY A 50 23.88 -40.09 -11.19
N LYS A 51 24.29 -39.37 -12.24
CA LYS A 51 23.96 -39.60 -13.66
C LYS A 51 24.36 -40.99 -14.19
N LYS A 52 23.40 -41.94 -14.19
CA LYS A 52 23.21 -42.91 -15.30
C LYS A 52 21.76 -43.14 -15.76
N ARG A 53 20.72 -42.67 -15.03
CA ARG A 53 19.30 -42.83 -15.44
C ARG A 53 18.45 -41.55 -15.47
N VAL A 54 19.02 -40.39 -15.15
CA VAL A 54 18.23 -39.18 -14.83
C VAL A 54 17.76 -38.38 -16.05
N ARG A 55 18.35 -38.58 -17.24
CA ARG A 55 17.81 -37.98 -18.48
C ARG A 55 16.36 -38.41 -18.77
N ALA A 56 15.87 -39.51 -18.17
CA ALA A 56 14.50 -39.98 -18.32
C ALA A 56 13.55 -39.62 -17.16
N SER A 57 14.03 -39.12 -16.01
CA SER A 57 13.18 -38.92 -14.80
C SER A 57 13.02 -37.49 -14.31
N THR A 58 13.92 -36.54 -14.61
CA THR A 58 13.65 -35.11 -14.36
C THR A 58 13.13 -34.48 -15.66
N ARG A 59 11.80 -34.36 -15.79
CA ARG A 59 11.09 -33.80 -16.96
C ARG A 59 11.30 -32.29 -17.20
N GLY A 60 12.40 -31.71 -16.72
CA GLY A 60 12.67 -30.27 -16.77
C GLY A 60 13.11 -29.70 -15.42
N PRO A 61 13.20 -28.35 -15.29
CA PRO A 61 13.48 -27.68 -14.02
C PRO A 61 12.40 -28.01 -12.98
N CYS A 62 12.82 -28.25 -11.74
CA CYS A 62 11.92 -28.42 -10.59
C CYS A 62 11.62 -27.06 -9.96
N LEU A 63 10.34 -26.81 -9.63
CA LEU A 63 9.92 -25.61 -8.92
C LEU A 63 9.46 -25.99 -7.51
N MET A 64 10.06 -25.37 -6.51
CA MET A 64 9.58 -25.38 -5.12
C MET A 64 8.78 -24.10 -4.88
N VAL A 65 7.57 -24.25 -4.33
CA VAL A 65 6.71 -23.11 -3.97
C VAL A 65 6.65 -23.02 -2.45
N LEU A 66 7.04 -21.87 -1.90
CA LEU A 66 6.88 -21.52 -0.49
C LEU A 66 5.77 -20.47 -0.40
N ASP A 67 4.59 -20.88 0.06
CA ASP A 67 3.41 -20.02 0.10
C ASP A 67 3.24 -19.41 1.50
N GLY A 68 3.18 -18.08 1.59
CA GLY A 68 2.94 -17.34 2.83
C GLY A 68 4.10 -17.40 3.83
N LEU A 69 5.33 -17.08 3.39
CA LEU A 69 6.52 -17.16 4.26
C LEU A 69 6.42 -16.25 5.51
N ASP A 70 5.68 -15.15 5.43
CA ASP A 70 5.41 -14.23 6.54
C ASP A 70 4.50 -14.81 7.64
N GLU A 71 3.76 -15.88 7.38
CA GLU A 71 2.88 -16.54 8.37
C GLU A 71 3.70 -17.41 9.35
N CYS A 72 5.01 -17.55 9.16
CA CYS A 72 5.90 -18.27 10.09
C CYS A 72 6.13 -17.44 11.37
N GLU A 73 5.87 -18.05 12.53
CA GLU A 73 5.98 -17.36 13.83
C GLU A 73 7.42 -16.95 14.19
N ASN A 74 8.39 -17.82 13.87
CA ASN A 74 9.80 -17.58 14.21
C ASN A 74 10.54 -16.85 13.08
N LYS A 75 10.66 -15.53 13.23
CA LYS A 75 11.36 -14.66 12.27
C LYS A 75 12.83 -15.02 12.06
N ASN A 76 13.52 -15.51 13.09
CA ASN A 76 14.92 -15.90 12.97
C ASN A 76 15.06 -17.18 12.13
N GLU A 77 14.17 -18.15 12.29
CA GLU A 77 14.17 -19.36 11.45
C GLU A 77 13.86 -19.05 9.99
N VAL A 78 12.99 -18.07 9.71
CA VAL A 78 12.71 -17.59 8.36
C VAL A 78 13.97 -16.98 7.74
N GLN A 79 14.70 -16.16 8.49
CA GLN A 79 15.97 -15.59 8.03
C GLN A 79 17.01 -16.67 7.73
N GLU A 80 17.20 -17.62 8.65
CA GLU A 80 18.12 -18.75 8.45
C GLU A 80 17.74 -19.61 7.23
N LEU A 81 16.44 -19.81 6.99
CA LEU A 81 15.93 -20.49 5.80
C LEU A 81 16.31 -19.75 4.51
N ILE A 82 16.11 -18.42 4.48
CA ILE A 82 16.45 -17.58 3.32
C ILE A 82 17.96 -17.62 3.08
N ASP A 83 18.77 -17.39 4.11
CA ASP A 83 20.23 -17.38 4.00
C ASP A 83 20.77 -18.74 3.54
N GLY A 84 20.23 -19.83 4.09
CA GLY A 84 20.55 -21.19 3.66
C GLY A 84 20.18 -21.47 2.20
N MET A 85 19.02 -21.00 1.77
CA MET A 85 18.57 -21.10 0.38
C MET A 85 19.52 -20.35 -0.56
N LEU A 86 19.86 -19.10 -0.24
CA LEU A 86 20.79 -18.29 -1.04
C LEU A 86 22.18 -18.92 -1.12
N SER A 87 22.70 -19.41 0.01
CA SER A 87 23.98 -20.13 0.06
C SER A 87 23.97 -21.36 -0.85
N PHE A 88 22.92 -22.17 -0.78
CA PHE A 88 22.78 -23.36 -1.62
C PHE A 88 22.80 -23.04 -3.12
N PHE A 89 22.09 -21.99 -3.55
CA PHE A 89 22.09 -21.59 -4.98
C PHE A 89 23.42 -20.99 -5.43
N ASN A 90 24.12 -20.26 -4.56
CA ASN A 90 25.45 -19.76 -4.85
C ASN A 90 26.47 -20.90 -5.03
N GLU A 91 26.39 -21.95 -4.21
CA GLU A 91 27.24 -23.14 -4.33
C GLU A 91 26.87 -24.02 -5.54
N ASN A 92 25.62 -23.97 -5.99
CA ASN A 92 25.08 -24.87 -7.02
C ASN A 92 24.36 -24.11 -8.15
N PRO A 93 25.04 -23.19 -8.89
CA PRO A 93 24.38 -22.27 -9.82
C PRO A 93 23.70 -22.94 -11.02
N LEU A 94 24.12 -24.16 -11.38
CA LEU A 94 23.57 -24.94 -12.50
C LEU A 94 22.51 -25.96 -12.07
N ILE A 95 22.11 -25.95 -10.80
CA ILE A 95 21.13 -26.91 -10.31
C ILE A 95 19.76 -26.64 -10.95
N PRO A 96 19.05 -27.68 -11.44
CA PRO A 96 17.74 -27.52 -12.08
C PRO A 96 16.62 -27.37 -11.05
N LEU A 97 16.82 -26.53 -10.03
CA LEU A 97 15.85 -26.16 -9.02
C LEU A 97 15.59 -24.65 -9.08
N ARG A 98 14.33 -24.27 -8.93
CA ARG A 98 13.86 -22.89 -8.77
C ARG A 98 12.97 -22.83 -7.54
N VAL A 99 12.95 -21.67 -6.88
CA VAL A 99 12.06 -21.41 -5.75
C VAL A 99 11.20 -20.21 -6.08
N PHE A 100 9.91 -20.34 -5.86
CA PHE A 100 8.95 -19.25 -5.89
C PHE A 100 8.43 -19.06 -4.47
N VAL A 101 8.57 -17.84 -3.94
CA VAL A 101 8.17 -17.49 -2.58
C VAL A 101 7.06 -16.46 -2.67
N THR A 102 5.95 -16.69 -1.97
CA THR A 102 4.95 -15.66 -1.71
C THR A 102 5.11 -15.20 -0.25
N SER A 103 5.03 -13.90 -0.05
CA SER A 103 5.18 -13.29 1.28
C SER A 103 4.61 -11.88 1.26
N ARG A 104 4.15 -11.39 2.42
CA ARG A 104 4.01 -9.94 2.66
C ARG A 104 5.37 -9.26 2.68
N VAL A 105 5.36 -7.94 2.50
CA VAL A 105 6.56 -7.08 2.59
C VAL A 105 6.91 -6.85 4.06
N GLU A 106 7.54 -7.84 4.69
CA GLU A 106 8.12 -7.70 6.02
C GLU A 106 9.63 -7.45 5.92
N GLU A 107 10.15 -6.53 6.73
CA GLU A 107 11.58 -6.15 6.73
C GLU A 107 12.50 -7.35 6.88
N HIS A 108 12.19 -8.26 7.82
CA HIS A 108 13.02 -9.42 8.14
C HIS A 108 13.15 -10.43 6.97
N ILE A 109 12.23 -10.38 6.00
CA ILE A 109 12.26 -11.19 4.78
C ILE A 109 12.90 -10.39 3.64
N GLN A 110 12.46 -9.14 3.46
CA GLN A 110 12.90 -8.27 2.38
C GLN A 110 14.40 -7.97 2.46
N SER A 111 14.95 -7.72 3.64
CA SER A 111 16.37 -7.38 3.80
C SER A 111 17.30 -8.51 3.37
N HIS A 112 16.88 -9.77 3.53
CA HIS A 112 17.64 -10.95 3.11
C HIS A 112 17.43 -11.29 1.64
N LEU A 113 16.23 -11.05 1.10
CA LEU A 113 15.92 -11.35 -0.31
C LEU A 113 16.31 -10.22 -1.28
N ASN A 114 16.66 -9.03 -0.80
CA ASN A 114 17.09 -7.91 -1.63
C ASN A 114 18.54 -8.08 -2.12
N VAL A 115 18.77 -9.12 -2.91
CA VAL A 115 20.06 -9.45 -3.53
C VAL A 115 19.88 -9.63 -5.05
N PRO A 116 20.92 -9.36 -5.88
CA PRO A 116 20.80 -9.43 -7.34
C PRO A 116 20.35 -10.78 -7.91
N ALA A 117 20.50 -11.86 -7.14
CA ALA A 117 20.11 -13.22 -7.54
C ALA A 117 18.60 -13.49 -7.40
N VAL A 118 17.86 -12.62 -6.72
CA VAL A 118 16.42 -12.78 -6.46
C VAL A 118 15.64 -11.78 -7.31
N ASN A 119 14.67 -12.30 -8.06
CA ASN A 119 13.70 -11.47 -8.76
C ASN A 119 12.51 -11.24 -7.83
N MET A 120 12.38 -10.00 -7.34
CA MET A 120 11.22 -9.57 -6.57
C MET A 120 10.19 -8.96 -7.50
N ASP A 121 8.91 -9.30 -7.29
CA ASP A 121 7.79 -8.73 -8.02
C ASP A 121 6.65 -8.42 -7.04
N ASN A 122 5.96 -7.30 -7.24
CA ASN A 122 4.87 -6.86 -6.38
C ASN A 122 3.54 -7.26 -7.01
N LEU A 123 2.88 -8.28 -6.43
CA LEU A 123 1.58 -8.75 -6.93
C LEU A 123 0.49 -7.67 -6.93
N ALA A 124 0.62 -6.63 -6.10
CA ALA A 124 -0.33 -5.51 -6.11
C ALA A 124 -0.28 -4.71 -7.43
N ASP A 125 0.86 -4.70 -8.13
CA ASP A 125 1.03 -3.98 -9.41
C ASP A 125 0.32 -4.72 -10.56
N HIS A 126 -0.03 -5.99 -10.36
CA HIS A 126 -0.69 -6.84 -11.35
C HIS A 126 -2.19 -7.00 -11.08
N CYS A 127 -2.72 -6.43 -9.99
CA CYS A 127 -4.15 -6.49 -9.70
C CYS A 127 -4.85 -5.24 -10.23
N SER A 128 -5.70 -5.43 -11.24
CA SER A 128 -6.44 -4.33 -11.85
C SER A 128 -7.92 -4.34 -11.48
N ASP A 129 -8.56 -3.18 -11.63
CA ASP A 129 -10.03 -3.07 -11.60
C ASP A 129 -10.69 -3.97 -12.66
N ASP A 130 -9.98 -4.27 -13.76
CA ASP A 130 -10.45 -5.17 -14.82
C ASP A 130 -10.46 -6.64 -14.38
N ASP A 131 -9.48 -7.06 -13.56
CA ASP A 131 -9.47 -8.41 -12.98
C ASP A 131 -10.62 -8.58 -11.98
N ILE A 132 -10.87 -7.56 -11.15
CA ILE A 132 -12.03 -7.54 -10.25
C ILE A 132 -13.34 -7.51 -11.05
N ALA A 133 -13.40 -6.75 -12.14
CA ALA A 133 -14.57 -6.72 -13.01
C ALA A 133 -14.86 -8.11 -13.60
N THR A 134 -13.83 -8.79 -14.07
CA THR A 134 -13.91 -10.17 -14.61
C THR A 134 -14.34 -11.15 -13.54
N PHE A 135 -13.73 -11.08 -12.35
CA PHE A 135 -14.08 -11.94 -11.22
C PHE A 135 -15.53 -11.76 -10.78
N LEU A 136 -15.99 -10.52 -10.60
CA LEU A 136 -17.38 -10.22 -10.26
C LEU A 136 -18.34 -10.67 -11.36
N HIS A 137 -17.98 -10.50 -12.63
CA HIS A 137 -18.80 -10.96 -13.74
C HIS A 137 -19.08 -12.47 -13.65
N ILE A 138 -18.02 -13.27 -13.44
CA ILE A 138 -18.14 -14.73 -13.26
C ILE A 138 -19.01 -15.07 -12.05
N LEU A 139 -18.79 -14.39 -10.92
CA LEU A 139 -19.57 -14.63 -9.70
C LEU A 139 -21.07 -14.30 -9.89
N PHE A 140 -21.39 -13.15 -10.46
CA PHE A 140 -22.79 -12.76 -10.70
C PHE A 140 -23.46 -13.62 -11.78
N GLU A 141 -22.72 -14.11 -12.77
CA GLU A 141 -23.24 -15.07 -13.73
C GLU A 141 -23.60 -16.40 -13.06
N ASP A 142 -22.72 -16.92 -12.19
CA ASP A 142 -23.01 -18.11 -11.38
C ASP A 142 -24.19 -17.88 -10.43
N GLY A 143 -24.26 -16.70 -9.81
CA GLY A 143 -25.36 -16.27 -8.95
C GLY A 143 -26.70 -16.23 -9.69
N TYR A 144 -26.73 -15.71 -10.92
CA TYR A 144 -27.90 -15.74 -11.80
C TYR A 144 -28.32 -17.17 -12.12
N ARG A 145 -27.37 -18.05 -12.49
CA ARG A 145 -27.66 -19.45 -12.81
C ARG A 145 -28.24 -20.22 -11.62
N ARG A 146 -27.76 -19.96 -10.39
CA ARG A 146 -28.13 -20.72 -9.20
C ARG A 146 -29.32 -20.15 -8.42
N ASN A 147 -29.59 -18.84 -8.49
CA ASN A 147 -30.62 -18.19 -7.66
C ASN A 147 -31.92 -17.88 -8.44
N PRO A 148 -33.06 -18.56 -8.15
CA PRO A 148 -34.33 -18.31 -8.85
C PRO A 148 -34.87 -16.88 -8.72
N VAL A 149 -34.64 -16.22 -7.57
CA VAL A 149 -35.09 -14.84 -7.33
C VAL A 149 -34.36 -13.88 -8.26
N VAL A 150 -33.04 -14.06 -8.42
CA VAL A 150 -32.24 -13.26 -9.34
C VAL A 150 -32.72 -13.44 -10.78
N ARG A 151 -33.01 -14.69 -11.20
CA ARG A 151 -33.54 -14.94 -12.55
C ARG A 151 -34.87 -14.26 -12.81
N ALA A 152 -35.81 -14.37 -11.88
CA ALA A 152 -37.12 -13.73 -12.01
C ALA A 152 -37.00 -12.20 -12.09
N TYR A 153 -36.13 -11.60 -11.28
CA TYR A 153 -35.87 -10.17 -11.30
C TYR A 153 -35.29 -9.71 -12.64
N VAL A 154 -34.29 -10.43 -13.16
CA VAL A 154 -33.65 -10.15 -14.47
C VAL A 154 -34.65 -10.29 -15.61
N GLN A 155 -35.54 -11.28 -15.59
CA GLN A 155 -36.61 -11.41 -16.59
C GLN A 155 -37.55 -10.20 -16.63
N GLN A 156 -37.79 -9.56 -15.48
CA GLN A 156 -38.69 -8.41 -15.36
C GLN A 156 -38.01 -7.07 -15.63
N HIS A 157 -36.74 -6.90 -15.23
CA HIS A 157 -36.05 -5.60 -15.21
C HIS A 157 -34.87 -5.53 -16.18
N GLY A 158 -34.55 -6.61 -16.89
CA GLY A 158 -33.37 -6.69 -17.74
C GLY A 158 -32.14 -7.11 -16.94
N GLU A 159 -31.10 -6.28 -16.91
CA GLU A 159 -29.80 -6.67 -16.34
C GLU A 159 -29.72 -6.47 -14.82
N TRP A 160 -29.15 -7.45 -14.11
CA TRP A 160 -28.75 -7.29 -12.72
C TRP A 160 -27.45 -8.05 -12.38
N PRO A 161 -26.50 -7.43 -11.65
CA PRO A 161 -26.48 -6.01 -11.27
C PRO A 161 -26.34 -5.09 -12.48
N THR A 162 -26.84 -3.86 -12.37
CA THR A 162 -26.70 -2.86 -13.43
C THR A 162 -25.22 -2.52 -13.67
N GLN A 163 -24.87 -2.04 -14.86
CA GLN A 163 -23.50 -1.58 -15.13
C GLN A 163 -23.03 -0.47 -14.16
N SER A 164 -23.96 0.38 -13.69
CA SER A 164 -23.65 1.38 -12.65
C SER A 164 -23.28 0.71 -11.33
N ASP A 165 -24.06 -0.27 -10.89
CA ASP A 165 -23.81 -0.97 -9.62
C ASP A 165 -22.52 -1.78 -9.67
N ARG A 166 -22.23 -2.44 -10.80
CA ARG A 166 -20.94 -3.12 -11.01
C ARG A 166 -19.76 -2.17 -10.87
N ARG A 167 -19.81 -0.98 -11.49
CA ARG A 167 -18.74 0.02 -11.35
C ARG A 167 -18.56 0.49 -9.91
N LYS A 168 -19.67 0.68 -9.18
CA LYS A 168 -19.61 1.03 -7.75
C LYS A 168 -19.00 -0.11 -6.92
N LEU A 169 -19.35 -1.36 -7.20
CA LEU A 169 -18.79 -2.53 -6.53
C LEU A 169 -17.29 -2.66 -6.79
N ILE A 170 -16.84 -2.57 -8.06
CA ILE A 170 -15.42 -2.63 -8.43
C ILE A 170 -14.63 -1.57 -7.65
N LYS A 171 -15.08 -0.32 -7.72
CA LYS A 171 -14.44 0.80 -7.01
C LYS A 171 -14.44 0.59 -5.49
N HIS A 172 -15.52 0.07 -4.93
CA HIS A 172 -15.63 -0.19 -3.50
C HIS A 172 -14.71 -1.34 -3.04
N ILE A 173 -14.54 -2.36 -3.89
CA ILE A 173 -13.69 -3.52 -3.62
C ILE A 173 -12.21 -3.18 -3.70
N GLY A 174 -11.83 -2.28 -4.63
CA GLY A 174 -10.48 -1.73 -4.72
C GLY A 174 -9.37 -2.79 -4.82
N GLY A 175 -9.52 -3.75 -5.75
CA GLY A 175 -8.52 -4.79 -6.01
C GLY A 175 -8.51 -6.01 -5.05
N SER A 176 -9.36 -6.02 -4.01
CA SER A 176 -9.33 -7.11 -3.01
C SER A 176 -10.25 -8.28 -3.37
N PHE A 177 -9.68 -9.38 -3.87
CA PHE A 177 -10.44 -10.61 -4.20
C PHE A 177 -11.13 -11.25 -2.98
N ILE A 178 -10.50 -11.18 -1.80
CA ILE A 178 -11.08 -11.69 -0.54
C ILE A 178 -12.31 -10.84 -0.18
N PHE A 179 -12.20 -9.52 -0.27
CA PHE A 179 -13.32 -8.63 0.00
C PHE A 179 -14.42 -8.75 -1.06
N ALA A 180 -14.06 -8.88 -2.35
CA ALA A 180 -14.99 -9.16 -3.43
C ALA A 180 -15.82 -10.43 -3.16
N SER A 181 -15.16 -11.49 -2.71
CA SER A 181 -15.80 -12.75 -2.35
C SER A 181 -16.75 -12.59 -1.16
N ALA A 182 -16.35 -11.82 -0.14
CA ALA A 182 -17.18 -11.52 1.02
C ALA A 182 -18.42 -10.67 0.63
N VAL A 183 -18.24 -9.63 -0.17
CA VAL A 183 -19.30 -8.77 -0.72
C VAL A 183 -20.30 -9.59 -1.52
N PHE A 184 -19.81 -10.42 -2.45
CA PHE A 184 -20.66 -11.28 -3.26
C PHE A 184 -21.42 -12.29 -2.40
N LYS A 185 -20.72 -12.95 -1.46
CA LYS A 185 -21.35 -13.88 -0.53
C LYS A 185 -22.45 -13.18 0.26
N PHE A 186 -22.21 -11.99 0.82
CA PHE A 186 -23.21 -11.22 1.55
C PHE A 186 -24.46 -10.93 0.68
N ILE A 187 -24.26 -10.50 -0.56
CA ILE A 187 -25.36 -10.23 -1.50
C ILE A 187 -26.18 -11.51 -1.75
N MET A 188 -25.50 -12.62 -2.02
CA MET A 188 -26.12 -13.88 -2.43
C MET A 188 -26.57 -14.77 -1.28
N THR A 189 -26.26 -14.41 -0.03
CA THR A 189 -26.60 -15.22 1.14
C THR A 189 -28.12 -15.34 1.28
N THR A 190 -28.58 -16.54 1.57
CA THR A 190 -29.99 -16.83 1.85
C THR A 190 -30.16 -16.85 3.38
N ASN A 191 -30.41 -15.71 4.03
CA ASN A 191 -30.52 -15.68 5.49
C ASN A 191 -31.95 -15.87 6.00
N ALA A 192 -32.03 -16.61 7.11
CA ALA A 192 -33.21 -17.13 7.80
C ALA A 192 -33.70 -16.25 8.98
N GLY A 193 -33.30 -14.97 9.02
CA GLY A 193 -33.67 -14.02 10.09
C GLY A 193 -34.80 -13.08 9.68
N ALA A 194 -35.73 -12.79 10.59
CA ALA A 194 -36.93 -11.97 10.31
C ALA A 194 -36.65 -10.49 9.92
N ASN A 195 -35.44 -9.98 10.19
CA ASN A 195 -35.05 -8.59 9.93
C ASN A 195 -33.98 -8.43 8.83
N ASP A 196 -33.58 -9.51 8.17
CA ASP A 196 -32.57 -9.42 7.11
C ASP A 196 -33.23 -8.97 5.79
N PRO A 197 -32.55 -8.12 4.98
CA PRO A 197 -33.06 -7.73 3.67
C PRO A 197 -33.36 -8.99 2.85
N PRO A 198 -34.55 -9.11 2.22
CA PRO A 198 -35.05 -10.40 1.78
C PRO A 198 -34.37 -10.91 0.50
N THR A 199 -33.99 -10.02 -0.42
CA THR A 199 -33.44 -10.40 -1.72
C THR A 199 -32.00 -9.91 -1.93
N PRO A 200 -31.25 -10.51 -2.87
CA PRO A 200 -29.95 -9.98 -3.29
C PRO A 200 -30.01 -8.50 -3.74
N MET A 201 -31.14 -8.08 -4.31
CA MET A 201 -31.37 -6.71 -4.78
C MET A 201 -31.45 -5.73 -3.60
N ASP A 202 -32.03 -6.14 -2.47
CA ASP A 202 -32.09 -5.33 -1.25
C ASP A 202 -30.75 -5.28 -0.53
N ARG A 203 -29.94 -6.33 -0.67
CA ARG A 203 -28.60 -6.42 -0.05
C ARG A 203 -27.53 -5.67 -0.83
N LEU A 204 -27.63 -5.56 -2.16
CA LEU A 204 -26.61 -4.89 -2.97
C LEU A 204 -26.33 -3.45 -2.51
N PRO A 205 -27.33 -2.58 -2.26
CA PRO A 205 -27.08 -1.23 -1.74
C PRO A 205 -26.40 -1.20 -0.36
N LEU A 206 -26.60 -2.24 0.46
CA LEU A 206 -25.94 -2.40 1.75
C LEU A 206 -24.51 -2.93 1.59
N ALA A 207 -24.29 -3.80 0.61
CA ALA A 207 -22.99 -4.34 0.27
C ALA A 207 -22.02 -3.23 -0.19
N LEU A 208 -22.54 -2.20 -0.87
CA LEU A 208 -21.81 -0.97 -1.22
C LEU A 208 -21.44 -0.09 -0.02
N LYS A 209 -22.01 -0.36 1.16
CA LYS A 209 -21.69 0.29 2.42
C LYS A 209 -20.94 -0.66 3.37
N MET A 210 -20.66 -1.88 2.92
CA MET A 210 -20.03 -2.89 3.76
C MET A 210 -18.60 -2.46 4.03
N ASN A 211 -18.21 -2.46 5.29
CA ASN A 211 -16.81 -2.32 5.63
C ASN A 211 -16.15 -3.70 5.45
N PRO A 212 -14.93 -3.80 4.90
CA PRO A 212 -14.17 -5.06 4.87
C PRO A 212 -13.91 -5.66 6.26
N GLY A 213 -14.29 -5.00 7.36
CA GLY A 213 -14.19 -5.53 8.72
C GLY A 213 -12.78 -5.39 9.30
N LEU A 214 -11.96 -4.54 8.69
CA LEU A 214 -10.54 -4.38 9.02
C LEU A 214 -10.29 -3.31 10.09
N ASP A 215 -11.30 -2.57 10.53
CA ASP A 215 -11.15 -1.47 11.51
C ASP A 215 -10.51 -1.92 12.83
N GLY A 216 -10.85 -3.13 13.31
CA GLY A 216 -10.24 -3.70 14.50
C GLY A 216 -8.74 -3.98 14.31
N LEU A 217 -8.38 -4.57 13.16
CA LEU A 217 -6.99 -4.80 12.76
C LEU A 217 -6.23 -3.48 12.62
N TYR A 218 -6.80 -2.48 11.95
CA TYR A 218 -6.21 -1.15 11.80
C TYR A 218 -5.94 -0.51 13.16
N THR A 219 -6.94 -0.52 14.04
CA THR A 219 -6.84 0.04 15.40
C THR A 219 -5.75 -0.67 16.20
N GLN A 220 -5.70 -2.00 16.15
CA GLN A 220 -4.71 -2.79 16.87
C GLN A 220 -3.29 -2.49 16.38
N THR A 221 -3.08 -2.48 15.07
CA THR A 221 -1.77 -2.24 14.44
C THR A 221 -1.29 -0.81 14.71
N LEU A 222 -2.14 0.20 14.47
CA LEU A 222 -1.80 1.60 14.74
C LEU A 222 -1.53 1.86 16.23
N SER A 223 -2.25 1.18 17.14
CA SER A 223 -2.07 1.35 18.59
C SER A 223 -0.69 0.90 19.09
N ARG A 224 -0.05 -0.05 18.42
CA ARG A 224 1.30 -0.53 18.79
C ARG A 224 2.35 0.56 18.53
N SER A 225 2.17 1.37 17.50
CA SER A 225 3.16 2.36 17.05
C SER A 225 2.87 3.79 17.50
N LYS A 226 1.72 4.04 18.15
CA LYS A 226 1.26 5.38 18.54
C LYS A 226 2.22 6.17 19.44
N HIS A 227 3.13 5.48 20.12
CA HIS A 227 4.09 6.06 21.04
C HIS A 227 5.35 6.58 20.34
N LEU A 228 5.54 6.25 19.06
CA LEU A 228 6.72 6.65 18.30
C LEU A 228 6.67 8.15 17.98
N PRO A 229 7.83 8.85 17.98
CA PRO A 229 7.93 10.22 17.52
C PRO A 229 7.34 10.39 16.12
N HIS A 230 6.73 11.56 15.87
CA HIS A 230 6.12 11.93 14.58
C HIS A 230 4.97 11.03 14.08
N PHE A 231 4.57 9.98 14.81
CA PHE A 231 3.53 9.03 14.39
C PHE A 231 2.27 9.73 13.86
N THR A 232 1.65 10.60 14.66
CA THR A 232 0.40 11.28 14.26
C THR A 232 0.56 12.12 13.00
N ASN A 233 1.70 12.82 12.85
CA ASN A 233 1.97 13.63 11.68
C ASN A 233 2.18 12.77 10.44
N ILE A 234 2.93 11.67 10.54
CA ILE A 234 3.18 10.75 9.43
C ILE A 234 1.87 10.08 8.99
N ILE A 235 1.11 9.51 9.92
CA ILE A 235 -0.16 8.81 9.60
C ILE A 235 -1.21 9.77 9.04
N SER A 236 -1.34 10.96 9.60
CA SER A 236 -2.25 11.96 9.06
C SER A 236 -1.79 12.46 7.69
N THR A 237 -0.48 12.56 7.44
CA THR A 237 0.07 12.95 6.14
C THR A 237 -0.30 11.91 5.10
N ILE A 238 0.08 10.64 5.28
CA ILE A 238 -0.21 9.59 4.29
C ILE A 238 -1.71 9.42 4.03
N ALA A 239 -2.55 9.65 5.04
CA ALA A 239 -4.02 9.61 4.90
C ALA A 239 -4.55 10.74 4.00
N LEU A 240 -3.96 11.94 4.11
CA LEU A 240 -4.45 13.16 3.47
C LEU A 240 -3.70 13.53 2.18
N LEU A 241 -2.58 12.86 1.86
CA LEU A 241 -1.85 13.04 0.61
C LEU A 241 -2.77 12.74 -0.59
N VAL A 242 -2.79 13.66 -1.57
CA VAL A 242 -3.61 13.50 -2.80
C VAL A 242 -2.98 12.45 -3.73
N ALA A 243 -1.67 12.55 -3.93
CA ALA A 243 -0.84 11.55 -4.59
C ALA A 243 0.17 10.98 -3.57
N PRO A 244 0.43 9.66 -3.57
CA PRO A 244 1.34 9.07 -2.61
C PRO A 244 2.79 9.53 -2.88
N LEU A 245 3.58 9.65 -1.81
CA LEU A 245 4.99 10.06 -1.85
C LEU A 245 5.88 8.92 -1.37
N SER A 246 7.15 8.92 -1.76
CA SER A 246 8.17 8.03 -1.20
C SER A 246 8.43 8.34 0.27
N THR A 247 9.15 7.46 0.95
CA THR A 247 9.56 7.64 2.34
C THR A 247 10.39 8.92 2.52
N SER A 248 11.35 9.18 1.64
CA SER A 248 12.08 10.46 1.67
C SER A 248 11.18 11.63 1.34
N GLY A 249 10.21 11.45 0.44
CA GLY A 249 9.30 12.52 0.05
C GLY A 249 8.40 12.95 1.19
N ILE A 250 7.91 12.00 2.00
CA ILE A 250 7.17 12.26 3.23
C ILE A 250 8.08 12.97 4.24
N ALA A 251 9.33 12.52 4.40
CA ALA A 251 10.28 13.11 5.33
C ALA A 251 10.62 14.56 4.97
N GLU A 252 10.89 14.83 3.69
CA GLU A 252 11.16 16.17 3.16
C GLU A 252 9.94 17.08 3.33
N LEU A 253 8.73 16.60 3.01
CA LEU A 253 7.51 17.38 3.20
C LEU A 253 7.30 17.73 4.68
N LEU A 254 7.52 16.79 5.60
CA LEU A 254 7.35 17.01 7.04
C LEU A 254 8.51 17.76 7.70
N GLY A 255 9.63 17.97 6.99
CA GLY A 255 10.83 18.57 7.57
C GLY A 255 11.51 17.70 8.64
N ILE A 256 11.41 16.37 8.51
CA ILE A 256 12.01 15.39 9.45
C ILE A 256 13.01 14.49 8.73
N HIS A 257 13.73 13.65 9.46
CA HIS A 257 14.68 12.72 8.88
C HIS A 257 13.99 11.47 8.32
N THR A 258 14.49 10.93 7.22
CA THR A 258 13.94 9.73 6.56
C THR A 258 13.85 8.53 7.49
N TYR A 259 14.85 8.34 8.37
CA TYR A 259 14.83 7.23 9.34
C TYR A 259 13.68 7.34 10.36
N GLU A 260 13.19 8.55 10.65
CA GLU A 260 12.05 8.76 11.56
C GLU A 260 10.74 8.31 10.90
N VAL A 261 10.61 8.54 9.58
CA VAL A 261 9.49 8.01 8.78
C VAL A 261 9.58 6.48 8.71
N VAL A 262 10.74 5.93 8.36
CA VAL A 262 10.96 4.48 8.29
C VAL A 262 10.62 3.81 9.63
N ASN A 263 11.09 4.37 10.75
CA ASN A 263 10.84 3.83 12.08
C ASN A 263 9.34 3.70 12.39
N VAL A 264 8.51 4.65 11.97
CA VAL A 264 7.05 4.54 12.12
C VAL A 264 6.46 3.51 11.17
N LEU A 265 6.82 3.58 9.89
CA LEU A 265 6.20 2.78 8.85
C LEU A 265 6.55 1.28 8.92
N LEU A 266 7.75 0.91 9.35
CA LEU A 266 8.16 -0.48 9.55
C LEU A 266 7.24 -1.22 10.53
N ASN A 267 6.79 -0.53 11.58
CA ASN A 267 5.85 -1.09 12.56
C ASN A 267 4.42 -1.25 12.01
N LEU A 268 4.15 -0.80 10.79
CA LEU A 268 2.83 -0.78 10.15
C LEU A 268 2.79 -1.56 8.83
N GLN A 269 3.82 -2.36 8.53
CA GLN A 269 3.92 -3.16 7.29
C GLN A 269 2.74 -4.11 7.06
N ALA A 270 2.02 -4.49 8.12
CA ALA A 270 0.80 -5.28 8.02
C ALA A 270 -0.35 -4.55 7.28
N ILE A 271 -0.34 -3.22 7.24
CA ILE A 271 -1.44 -2.40 6.69
C ILE A 271 -0.96 -1.31 5.71
N ILE A 272 0.33 -1.00 5.71
CA ILE A 272 0.99 -0.05 4.80
C ILE A 272 2.08 -0.78 4.03
N GLN A 273 2.11 -0.60 2.71
CA GLN A 273 3.21 -1.05 1.86
C GLN A 273 4.34 -0.03 1.97
N VAL A 274 5.47 -0.48 2.54
CA VAL A 274 6.68 0.33 2.70
C VAL A 274 7.71 -0.20 1.71
N PRO A 275 8.00 0.53 0.62
CA PRO A 275 8.97 0.08 -0.35
C PRO A 275 10.38 0.07 0.25
N GLY A 276 11.18 -0.93 -0.12
CA GLY A 276 12.59 -1.01 0.28
C GLY A 276 13.51 -0.05 -0.49
N THR A 277 12.99 0.65 -1.51
CA THR A 277 13.70 1.68 -2.26
C THR A 277 12.90 2.97 -2.26
N ASP A 278 13.61 4.10 -2.33
CA ASP A 278 13.01 5.42 -2.24
C ASP A 278 12.38 5.91 -3.57
N SER A 279 12.50 5.11 -4.64
CA SER A 279 11.91 5.39 -5.95
C SER A 279 10.42 5.06 -6.04
N ILE A 280 9.90 4.30 -5.07
CA ILE A 280 8.53 3.81 -5.05
C ILE A 280 7.78 4.53 -3.92
N PRO A 281 6.53 4.98 -4.14
CA PRO A 281 5.76 5.67 -3.12
C PRO A 281 5.23 4.73 -2.03
N VAL A 282 4.99 5.27 -0.83
CA VAL A 282 4.30 4.56 0.26
C VAL A 282 2.82 4.47 -0.05
N THR A 283 2.28 3.25 -0.07
CA THR A 283 0.88 2.95 -0.41
C THR A 283 0.21 2.15 0.70
N PHE A 284 -1.12 2.07 0.68
CA PHE A 284 -1.87 1.25 1.62
C PHE A 284 -2.02 -0.17 1.09
N CYS A 285 -1.95 -1.18 1.96
CA CYS A 285 -2.27 -2.55 1.57
C CYS A 285 -3.74 -2.71 1.13
N HIS A 286 -4.61 -1.82 1.62
CA HIS A 286 -6.00 -1.78 1.21
C HIS A 286 -6.54 -0.35 1.25
N THR A 287 -7.34 0.04 0.25
CA THR A 287 -7.92 1.39 0.12
C THR A 287 -8.77 1.80 1.34
N SER A 288 -9.45 0.84 1.97
CA SER A 288 -10.28 1.08 3.16
C SER A 288 -9.52 1.57 4.40
N LEU A 289 -8.19 1.44 4.44
CA LEU A 289 -7.36 2.05 5.49
C LEU A 289 -7.41 3.58 5.39
N ARG A 290 -7.35 4.14 4.18
CA ARG A 290 -7.53 5.57 3.96
C ARG A 290 -8.89 6.02 4.48
N ASP A 291 -9.95 5.32 4.08
CA ASP A 291 -11.32 5.60 4.50
C ASP A 291 -11.48 5.54 6.02
N PHE A 292 -10.82 4.58 6.68
CA PHE A 292 -10.76 4.47 8.12
C PHE A 292 -10.11 5.72 8.74
N LEU A 293 -8.91 6.09 8.30
CA LEU A 293 -8.15 7.21 8.84
C LEU A 293 -8.85 8.57 8.65
N ILE A 294 -9.64 8.74 7.58
CA ILE A 294 -10.41 9.98 7.33
C ILE A 294 -11.85 9.95 7.88
N THR A 295 -12.25 8.91 8.61
CA THR A 295 -13.59 8.82 9.20
C THR A 295 -13.53 8.76 10.72
N GLN A 296 -13.86 9.86 11.40
CA GLN A 296 -13.72 9.99 12.86
C GLN A 296 -14.47 8.89 13.65
N SER A 297 -15.67 8.52 13.22
CA SER A 297 -16.47 7.47 13.88
C SER A 297 -15.87 6.08 13.77
N ARG A 298 -14.95 5.86 12.81
CA ARG A 298 -14.25 4.59 12.61
C ARG A 298 -12.89 4.58 13.31
N SER A 299 -12.11 5.64 13.16
CA SER A 299 -10.71 5.68 13.60
C SER A 299 -10.48 6.28 14.98
N GLY A 300 -11.46 6.97 15.55
CA GLY A 300 -11.36 7.55 16.90
C GLY A 300 -10.12 8.42 17.07
N GLY A 301 -9.18 7.98 17.92
CA GLY A 301 -7.92 8.69 18.17
C GLY A 301 -6.92 8.70 17.01
N PHE A 302 -7.14 7.88 15.97
CA PHE A 302 -6.30 7.85 14.76
C PHE A 302 -6.87 8.71 13.62
N PHE A 303 -7.94 9.45 13.87
CA PHE A 303 -8.57 10.30 12.87
C PHE A 303 -7.61 11.38 12.37
N ALA A 304 -7.36 11.39 11.06
CA ALA A 304 -6.59 12.41 10.37
C ALA A 304 -7.39 13.72 10.32
N HIS A 305 -7.37 14.47 11.42
CA HIS A 305 -8.19 15.66 11.59
C HIS A 305 -7.87 16.71 10.50
N PRO A 306 -8.87 17.40 9.92
CA PRO A 306 -8.65 18.34 8.81
C PRO A 306 -7.67 19.49 9.09
N SER A 307 -7.37 19.80 10.36
CA SER A 307 -6.27 20.72 10.71
C SER A 307 -4.90 20.28 10.18
N HIS A 308 -4.70 18.99 9.89
CA HIS A 308 -3.49 18.52 9.23
C HIS A 308 -3.38 19.02 7.79
N HIS A 309 -4.48 19.34 7.11
CA HIS A 309 -4.39 20.02 5.82
C HIS A 309 -3.76 21.41 5.95
N VAL A 310 -3.99 22.13 7.05
CA VAL A 310 -3.32 23.42 7.28
C VAL A 310 -1.81 23.25 7.38
N ARG A 311 -1.36 22.22 8.13
CA ARG A 311 0.07 21.89 8.25
C ARG A 311 0.67 21.48 6.91
N LEU A 312 0.00 20.60 6.16
CA LEU A 312 0.44 20.16 4.85
C LEU A 312 0.54 21.33 3.87
N PHE A 313 -0.40 22.28 3.92
CA PHE A 313 -0.32 23.48 3.10
C PHE A 313 0.93 24.32 3.42
N LEU A 314 1.19 24.59 4.70
CA LEU A 314 2.39 25.33 5.12
C LEU A 314 3.68 24.60 4.70
N HIS A 315 3.75 23.29 4.92
CA HIS A 315 4.87 22.47 4.49
C HIS A 315 5.07 22.44 2.97
N CYS A 316 3.98 22.50 2.18
CA CYS A 316 4.09 22.65 0.73
C CYS A 316 4.76 23.99 0.37
N LEU A 317 4.35 25.10 0.99
CA LEU A 317 4.95 26.42 0.76
C LEU A 317 6.42 26.46 1.21
N GLU A 318 6.75 25.88 2.36
CA GLU A 318 8.13 25.75 2.85
C GLU A 318 9.01 24.95 1.88
N CYS A 319 8.50 23.82 1.37
CA CYS A 319 9.18 23.02 0.35
C CYS A 319 9.41 23.82 -0.94
N GLN A 320 8.37 24.48 -1.46
CA GLN A 320 8.48 25.31 -2.66
C GLN A 320 9.56 26.38 -2.48
N LEU A 321 9.53 27.12 -1.37
CA LEU A 321 10.50 28.17 -1.06
C LEU A 321 11.93 27.62 -0.96
N LYS A 322 12.14 26.51 -0.25
CA LYS A 322 13.44 25.86 -0.12
C LYS A 322 14.02 25.44 -1.47
N HIS A 323 13.18 24.97 -2.38
CA HIS A 323 13.59 24.60 -3.73
C HIS A 323 13.88 25.81 -4.61
N LEU A 324 13.08 26.89 -4.52
CA LEU A 324 13.35 28.17 -5.19
C LEU A 324 14.70 28.77 -4.78
N GLN A 325 15.01 28.75 -3.48
CA GLN A 325 16.29 29.24 -2.95
C GLN A 325 17.50 28.46 -3.49
N ARG A 326 17.32 27.16 -3.79
CA ARG A 326 18.38 26.30 -4.34
C ARG A 326 18.51 26.41 -5.85
N GLN A 327 17.38 26.53 -6.55
CA GLN A 327 17.31 26.55 -8.01
C GLN A 327 16.33 27.64 -8.48
N PRO A 328 16.82 28.89 -8.62
CA PRO A 328 16.04 29.98 -9.19
C PRO A 328 15.63 29.60 -10.63
N GLY A 329 14.33 29.45 -10.90
CA GLY A 329 13.79 29.00 -12.20
C GLY A 329 13.26 27.57 -12.23
N LEU A 330 13.22 26.84 -11.10
CA LEU A 330 12.67 25.49 -11.02
C LEU A 330 11.24 25.38 -11.60
N PHE A 331 10.40 26.39 -11.38
CA PHE A 331 9.01 26.40 -11.83
C PHE A 331 8.80 26.93 -13.26
N ILE A 332 9.88 27.32 -13.94
CA ILE A 332 9.86 27.75 -15.35
C ILE A 332 10.20 26.57 -16.28
N LEU A 333 10.93 25.57 -15.77
CA LEU A 333 11.42 24.42 -16.54
C LEU A 333 10.39 23.28 -16.53
N SER A 334 9.92 22.89 -17.73
CA SER A 334 8.93 21.83 -17.92
C SER A 334 9.46 20.43 -17.53
N GLY A 335 8.67 19.71 -16.72
CA GLY A 335 8.50 18.25 -16.79
C GLY A 335 9.46 17.39 -15.97
N ASP A 336 10.76 17.39 -16.30
CA ASP A 336 11.62 16.23 -15.96
C ASP A 336 12.68 16.48 -14.87
N ARG A 337 12.78 17.70 -14.32
CA ARG A 337 13.82 18.03 -13.30
C ARG A 337 13.28 18.42 -11.93
N THR A 338 11.97 18.49 -11.76
CA THR A 338 11.36 18.92 -10.49
C THR A 338 11.35 17.76 -9.50
N PRO A 339 11.97 17.89 -8.31
CA PRO A 339 11.90 16.87 -7.27
C PRO A 339 10.45 16.49 -6.95
N ALA A 340 10.18 15.22 -6.68
CA ALA A 340 8.81 14.70 -6.53
C ALA A 340 7.99 15.48 -5.48
N VAL A 341 8.61 15.89 -4.37
CA VAL A 341 7.97 16.69 -3.32
C VAL A 341 7.68 18.12 -3.77
N ALA A 342 8.58 18.74 -4.53
CA ALA A 342 8.35 20.07 -5.09
C ALA A 342 7.18 20.03 -6.09
N HIS A 343 7.14 19.02 -6.95
CA HIS A 343 6.02 18.81 -7.88
C HIS A 343 4.70 18.55 -7.12
N TYR A 344 4.73 17.73 -6.07
CA TYR A 344 3.57 17.52 -5.20
C TYR A 344 3.09 18.84 -4.59
N ALA A 345 4.01 19.61 -4.00
CA ALA A 345 3.69 20.86 -3.34
C ALA A 345 3.03 21.87 -4.29
N LEU A 346 3.59 22.06 -5.49
CA LEU A 346 2.98 22.89 -6.55
C LEU A 346 1.57 22.43 -6.92
N ARG A 347 1.40 21.12 -7.13
CA ARG A 347 0.16 20.58 -7.69
C ARG A 347 -0.97 20.49 -6.67
N TYR A 348 -0.64 20.32 -5.39
CA TYR A 348 -1.60 19.96 -4.35
C TYR A 348 -1.65 20.92 -3.15
N SER A 349 -0.83 21.99 -3.09
CA SER A 349 -0.95 23.04 -2.05
C SER A 349 -2.39 23.55 -1.94
N TYR A 350 -2.99 23.90 -3.07
CA TYR A 350 -4.36 24.38 -3.16
C TYR A 350 -5.40 23.42 -2.57
N HIS A 351 -5.23 22.12 -2.81
CA HIS A 351 -6.11 21.10 -2.25
C HIS A 351 -6.07 21.13 -0.72
N HIS A 352 -4.88 21.23 -0.13
CA HIS A 352 -4.72 21.32 1.32
C HIS A 352 -5.27 22.64 1.88
N LEU A 353 -5.04 23.78 1.21
CA LEU A 353 -5.65 25.06 1.61
C LEU A 353 -7.18 24.96 1.69
N ASN A 354 -7.81 24.38 0.66
CA ASN A 354 -9.27 24.26 0.60
C ASN A 354 -9.85 23.31 1.65
N HIS A 355 -9.20 22.18 1.93
CA HIS A 355 -9.72 21.24 2.94
C HIS A 355 -9.39 21.68 4.38
N GLY A 356 -8.36 22.51 4.57
CA GLY A 356 -7.97 23.05 5.86
C GLY A 356 -8.59 24.40 6.22
N HIS A 357 -9.23 25.11 5.27
CA HIS A 357 -9.54 26.55 5.41
C HIS A 357 -10.30 26.94 6.69
N SER A 358 -11.22 26.10 7.18
CA SER A 358 -12.01 26.38 8.39
C SER A 358 -11.20 26.23 9.69
N TYR A 359 -9.97 25.70 9.61
CA TYR A 359 -9.13 25.37 10.76
C TYR A 359 -7.87 26.24 10.86
N PHE A 360 -7.64 27.16 9.93
CA PHE A 360 -6.52 28.09 9.99
C PHE A 360 -6.65 29.04 11.19
N LYS A 361 -5.55 29.19 11.91
CA LYS A 361 -5.34 30.28 12.87
C LYS A 361 -4.81 31.51 12.15
N LEU A 362 -5.02 32.69 12.73
CA LEU A 362 -4.51 33.94 12.18
C LEU A 362 -2.98 33.93 12.02
N SER A 363 -2.25 33.32 12.96
CA SER A 363 -0.79 33.15 12.88
C SER A 363 -0.37 32.27 11.70
N GLU A 364 -1.16 31.25 11.34
CA GLU A 364 -0.88 30.35 10.22
C GLU A 364 -1.14 31.05 8.88
N PHE A 365 -2.20 31.87 8.80
CA PHE A 365 -2.39 32.75 7.64
C PHE A 365 -1.22 33.72 7.44
N ASN A 366 -0.74 34.35 8.52
CA ASN A 366 0.40 35.25 8.44
C ASN A 366 1.68 34.54 8.00
N SER A 367 1.91 33.32 8.48
CA SER A 367 3.05 32.48 8.08
C SER A 367 2.97 32.11 6.60
N ALA A 368 1.79 31.67 6.12
CA ALA A 368 1.58 31.35 4.71
C ALA A 368 1.80 32.57 3.80
N ILE A 369 1.24 33.74 4.17
CA ILE A 369 1.44 34.99 3.41
C ILE A 369 2.91 35.38 3.35
N HIS A 370 3.63 35.24 4.47
CA HIS A 370 5.07 35.48 4.49
C HIS A 370 5.82 34.57 3.52
N LEU A 371 5.58 33.25 3.59
CA LEU A 371 6.21 32.26 2.70
C LEU A 371 5.94 32.56 1.22
N CYS A 372 4.68 32.86 0.85
CA CYS A 372 4.34 33.19 -0.53
C CYS A 372 5.03 34.49 -1.00
N ARG A 373 5.07 35.52 -0.15
CA ARG A 373 5.75 36.80 -0.48
C ARG A 373 7.26 36.60 -0.65
N GLU A 374 7.88 35.77 0.17
CA GLU A 374 9.30 35.43 0.03
C GLU A 374 9.57 34.66 -1.27
N GLY A 375 8.71 33.69 -1.61
CA GLY A 375 8.78 32.98 -2.89
C GLY A 375 8.64 33.92 -4.10
N LEU A 376 7.68 34.85 -4.05
CA LEU A 376 7.50 35.87 -5.10
C LEU A 376 8.67 36.85 -5.18
N ALA A 377 9.33 37.18 -4.06
CA ALA A 377 10.52 38.02 -4.08
C ALA A 377 11.69 37.33 -4.81
N LEU A 378 11.80 36.01 -4.69
CA LEU A 378 12.79 35.21 -5.42
C LEU A 378 12.42 35.02 -6.89
N GLN A 379 11.14 34.87 -7.20
CA GLN A 379 10.66 34.62 -8.56
C GLN A 379 9.33 35.35 -8.87
N PRO A 380 9.38 36.67 -9.16
CA PRO A 380 8.18 37.52 -9.26
C PRO A 380 7.20 37.14 -10.38
N GLY A 381 7.68 36.47 -11.44
CA GLY A 381 6.89 36.07 -12.61
C GLY A 381 6.35 34.64 -12.53
N THR A 382 5.99 34.15 -11.34
CA THR A 382 5.46 32.79 -11.15
C THR A 382 3.96 32.87 -10.86
N PRO A 383 3.08 32.60 -11.83
CA PRO A 383 1.63 32.69 -11.65
C PRO A 383 1.14 31.84 -10.47
N GLU A 384 1.69 30.64 -10.27
CA GLU A 384 1.27 29.71 -9.22
C GLU A 384 1.51 30.27 -7.81
N LEU A 385 2.66 30.91 -7.56
CA LEU A 385 2.97 31.53 -6.26
C LEU A 385 2.08 32.75 -6.00
N MET A 386 1.72 33.47 -7.07
CA MET A 386 0.84 34.65 -6.99
C MET A 386 -0.60 34.23 -6.72
N GLU A 387 -1.06 33.16 -7.37
CA GLU A 387 -2.35 32.52 -7.07
C GLU A 387 -2.40 32.02 -5.63
N ASP A 388 -1.36 31.30 -5.17
CA ASP A 388 -1.29 30.83 -3.78
C ASP A 388 -1.36 32.00 -2.79
N LEU A 389 -0.64 33.10 -3.02
CA LEU A 389 -0.73 34.30 -2.19
C LEU A 389 -2.15 34.90 -2.22
N ALA A 390 -2.72 35.11 -3.41
CA ALA A 390 -4.05 35.68 -3.57
C ALA A 390 -5.11 34.86 -2.82
N LEU A 391 -5.01 33.53 -2.91
CA LEU A 391 -5.91 32.60 -2.26
C LEU A 391 -5.79 32.65 -0.74
N VAL A 392 -4.58 32.65 -0.19
CA VAL A 392 -4.37 32.73 1.26
C VAL A 392 -4.87 34.06 1.80
N VAL A 393 -4.54 35.18 1.14
CA VAL A 393 -5.01 36.51 1.54
C VAL A 393 -6.54 36.57 1.49
N ARG A 394 -7.17 36.03 0.43
CA ARG A 394 -8.63 35.95 0.32
C ARG A 394 -9.26 35.16 1.45
N ARG A 395 -8.66 34.02 1.83
CA ARG A 395 -9.15 33.19 2.94
C ARG A 395 -8.99 33.91 4.28
N ARG A 396 -7.88 34.61 4.51
CA ARG A 396 -7.69 35.47 5.68
C ARG A 396 -8.75 36.57 5.73
N ALA A 397 -8.99 37.25 4.60
CA ALA A 397 -10.01 38.30 4.47
C ALA A 397 -11.40 37.82 4.86
N HIS A 398 -11.78 36.63 4.39
CA HIS A 398 -13.06 36.01 4.76
C HIS A 398 -13.12 35.67 6.26
N ASN A 399 -12.03 35.21 6.86
CA ASN A 399 -11.96 34.85 8.28
C ASN A 399 -12.01 36.10 9.19
N THR A 400 -11.29 37.15 8.84
CA THR A 400 -11.15 38.38 9.64
C THR A 400 -12.16 39.48 9.28
N ARG A 401 -12.88 39.33 8.16
CA ARG A 401 -13.72 40.38 7.54
C ARG A 401 -12.93 41.64 7.16
N SER A 402 -11.64 41.50 6.83
CA SER A 402 -10.76 42.60 6.42
C SER A 402 -11.01 43.00 4.97
N LEU A 403 -11.52 44.21 4.73
CA LEU A 403 -11.68 44.76 3.36
C LEU A 403 -10.33 45.01 2.67
N VAL A 404 -9.30 45.38 3.44
CA VAL A 404 -7.95 45.60 2.91
C VAL A 404 -7.38 44.31 2.32
N ASP A 405 -7.55 43.19 3.03
CA ASP A 405 -7.14 41.88 2.52
C ASP A 405 -7.96 41.46 1.29
N TRP A 406 -9.25 41.82 1.23
CA TRP A 406 -10.07 41.56 0.04
C TRP A 406 -9.54 42.30 -1.19
N ASP A 407 -9.22 43.58 -1.05
CA ASP A 407 -8.68 44.38 -2.14
C ASP A 407 -7.31 43.86 -2.59
N GLU A 408 -6.43 43.49 -1.64
CA GLU A 408 -5.14 42.87 -1.95
C GLU A 408 -5.32 41.55 -2.71
N ALA A 409 -6.21 40.66 -2.26
CA ALA A 409 -6.46 39.39 -2.92
C ALA A 409 -7.00 39.55 -4.36
N ILE A 410 -7.89 40.52 -4.59
CA ILE A 410 -8.42 40.83 -5.93
C ILE A 410 -7.30 41.35 -6.82
N SER A 411 -6.46 42.26 -6.31
CA SER A 411 -5.33 42.81 -7.05
C SER A 411 -4.34 41.71 -7.47
N LEU A 412 -3.96 40.84 -6.54
CA LEU A 412 -3.07 39.70 -6.81
C LEU A 412 -3.67 38.72 -7.83
N SER A 413 -4.97 38.43 -7.72
CA SER A 413 -5.65 37.54 -8.68
C SER A 413 -5.65 38.11 -10.10
N ARG A 414 -5.79 39.44 -10.25
CA ARG A 414 -5.71 40.10 -11.56
C ARG A 414 -4.29 40.04 -12.12
N ALA A 415 -3.30 40.35 -11.30
CA ALA A 415 -1.89 40.30 -11.71
C ALA A 415 -1.47 38.88 -12.13
N ALA A 416 -1.96 37.83 -11.46
CA ALA A 416 -1.68 36.45 -11.85
C ALA A 416 -2.25 36.08 -13.23
N LEU A 417 -3.41 36.65 -13.61
CA LEU A 417 -4.04 36.42 -14.92
C LEU A 417 -3.35 37.18 -16.08
N GLU A 418 -2.53 38.17 -15.77
CA GLU A 418 -1.80 38.97 -16.75
C GLU A 418 -0.41 38.38 -17.11
N LEU A 419 0.05 37.40 -16.33
CA LEU A 419 1.29 36.62 -16.54
C LEU A 419 0.99 35.34 -17.33
#